data_AF-A0A9Q3D9M1-F1
#
_entry.id   AF-A0A9Q3D9M1-F1
#
_cell.length_a   1.000
_cell.length_b   1.000
_cell.length_c   1.000
_cell.angle_alpha   90.00
_cell.angle_beta   90.00
_cell.angle_gamma   90.00
#
_symmetry.space_group_name_H-M   'P 1'
#
loop_
_entity.id
_entity.type
_entity.pdbx_description
1 polymer ?
#
loop_
_entity_poly.entity_id
_entity_poly.type
_entity_poly.pdbx_seq_one_letter_code
_entity_poly.pdbx_strand_id
1 'polypeptide(L)'
;MKEKLIDLLFKYKNAFATEKEPLGAIIEHEVEIILNVEKPYPPLLRRLAYPASPRAREALEVHIKELVDLGVLRKLGHNQQVEVTTPVIKTWHNGKSRMVVDFRALSTYTIP
;
A
#
# COMPACT_ATOMS: atom_id res chain seq x y z
N MET A 1 -20.88 -30.44 14.54
CA MET A 1 -20.87 -29.21 13.72
C MET A 1 -19.51 -28.51 13.76
N LYS A 2 -18.94 -28.30 14.96
CA LYS A 2 -17.60 -27.72 15.16
C LYS A 2 -16.47 -28.51 14.51
N GLU A 3 -16.50 -29.84 14.61
CA GLU A 3 -15.48 -30.73 13.99
C GLU A 3 -15.46 -30.61 12.47
N LYS A 4 -16.63 -30.70 11.82
CA LYS A 4 -16.75 -30.50 10.36
C LYS A 4 -16.24 -29.14 9.89
N LEU A 5 -16.41 -28.09 10.70
CA LEU A 5 -15.88 -26.76 10.39
C LEU A 5 -14.34 -26.76 10.48
N ILE A 6 -13.78 -27.35 11.53
CA ILE A 6 -12.33 -27.44 11.71
C ILE A 6 -11.69 -28.24 10.56
N ASP A 7 -12.29 -29.37 10.17
CA ASP A 7 -11.82 -30.17 9.03
C ASP A 7 -11.81 -29.36 7.73
N LEU A 8 -12.85 -28.53 7.52
CA LEU A 8 -12.94 -27.63 6.38
C LEU A 8 -11.83 -26.57 6.39
N LEU A 9 -11.58 -25.94 7.55
CA LEU A 9 -10.55 -24.92 7.71
C LEU A 9 -9.14 -25.50 7.45
N PHE A 10 -8.86 -26.71 7.95
CA PHE A 10 -7.59 -27.39 7.69
C PHE A 10 -7.45 -27.84 6.23
N LYS A 11 -8.53 -28.36 5.63
CA LYS A 11 -8.55 -28.74 4.21
C LYS A 11 -8.22 -27.55 3.30
N TYR A 12 -8.75 -26.37 3.61
CA TYR A 12 -8.55 -25.14 2.83
C TYR A 12 -7.59 -24.16 3.51
N LYS A 13 -6.63 -24.64 4.31
CA LYS A 13 -5.73 -23.78 5.11
C LYS A 13 -5.01 -22.69 4.30
N ASN A 14 -4.68 -22.97 3.04
CA ASN A 14 -3.97 -22.04 2.14
C ASN A 14 -4.88 -20.92 1.60
N ALA A 15 -6.21 -21.03 1.78
CA ALA A 15 -7.16 -19.97 1.45
C ALA A 15 -7.20 -18.86 2.51
N PHE A 16 -6.53 -19.05 3.66
CA PHE A 16 -6.49 -18.11 4.76
C PHE A 16 -5.11 -17.47 4.85
N ALA A 17 -5.07 -16.17 5.15
CA ALA A 17 -3.83 -15.52 5.57
C ALA A 17 -3.34 -16.14 6.88
N THR A 18 -2.04 -16.44 6.95
CA THR A 18 -1.40 -16.98 8.16
C THR A 18 -0.29 -16.05 8.62
N GLU A 19 0.27 -16.28 9.81
CA GLU A 19 1.44 -15.53 10.28
C GLU A 19 2.65 -15.68 9.35
N LYS A 20 2.75 -16.82 8.65
CA LYS A 20 3.85 -17.10 7.70
C LYS A 20 3.56 -16.54 6.31
N GLU A 21 2.29 -16.50 5.92
CA GLU A 21 1.80 -16.02 4.62
C GLU A 21 0.71 -14.97 4.85
N PRO A 22 1.07 -13.78 5.37
CA PRO A 22 0.11 -12.76 5.78
C PRO A 22 -0.64 -12.11 4.61
N LEU A 23 -0.08 -12.18 3.41
CA LEU A 23 -0.69 -11.69 2.17
C LEU A 23 -1.42 -12.80 1.38
N GLY A 24 -1.37 -14.05 1.86
CA GLY A 24 -1.85 -15.22 1.14
C GLY A 24 -0.94 -15.62 -0.04
N ALA A 25 -1.39 -16.59 -0.84
CA ALA A 25 -0.68 -17.09 -2.01
C ALA A 25 -0.86 -16.18 -3.24
N ILE A 26 -0.37 -14.94 -3.16
CA ILE A 26 -0.37 -14.03 -4.32
C ILE A 26 0.67 -14.50 -5.32
N ILE A 27 0.22 -15.01 -6.46
CA ILE A 27 1.05 -15.40 -7.60
C ILE A 27 1.17 -14.18 -8.50
N GLU A 28 2.36 -13.60 -8.67
CA GLU A 28 2.79 -12.71 -9.77
C GLU A 28 1.68 -11.99 -10.56
N HIS A 29 1.20 -10.86 -10.05
CA HIS A 29 0.37 -9.90 -10.81
C HIS A 29 1.16 -8.60 -10.98
N GLU A 30 2.08 -8.56 -11.94
CA GLU A 30 2.57 -7.28 -12.43
C GLU A 30 1.43 -6.58 -13.18
N VAL A 31 1.13 -5.34 -12.78
CA VAL A 31 0.10 -4.53 -13.41
C VAL A 31 0.77 -3.34 -14.08
N GLU A 32 0.60 -3.24 -15.40
CA GLU A 32 0.98 -2.05 -16.14
C GLU A 32 -0.11 -0.98 -15.97
N ILE A 33 0.28 0.19 -15.47
CA ILE A 33 -0.62 1.33 -15.31
C ILE A 33 -0.36 2.31 -16.44
N ILE A 34 -1.32 2.49 -17.33
CA ILE A 34 -1.22 3.40 -18.48
C ILE A 34 -1.75 4.77 -18.09
N LEU A 35 -1.00 5.82 -18.44
CA LEU A 35 -1.38 7.21 -18.23
C LEU A 35 -1.83 7.87 -19.53
N ASN A 36 -2.77 8.81 -19.44
CA ASN A 36 -3.24 9.63 -20.56
C ASN A 36 -2.35 10.87 -20.84
N VAL A 37 -1.18 10.94 -20.19
CA VAL A 37 -0.18 12.02 -20.33
C VAL A 37 1.21 11.42 -20.46
N GLU A 38 2.05 12.09 -21.24
CA GLU A 38 3.44 11.69 -21.44
C GLU A 38 4.42 12.53 -20.60
N LYS A 39 5.69 12.13 -20.62
CA LYS A 39 6.76 12.87 -19.95
C LYS A 39 7.09 14.16 -20.73
N PRO A 40 7.43 15.26 -20.03
CA PRO A 40 7.50 15.38 -18.57
C PRO A 40 6.10 15.45 -17.93
N TYR A 41 5.89 14.64 -16.88
CA TYR A 41 4.61 14.60 -16.20
C TYR A 41 4.22 15.95 -15.57
N PRO A 42 2.91 16.27 -15.52
CA PRO A 42 2.41 17.50 -14.95
C PRO A 42 2.81 17.65 -13.47
N PRO A 43 3.01 18.89 -12.96
CA PRO A 43 3.35 19.13 -11.56
C PRO A 43 2.38 18.49 -10.55
N LEU A 44 1.12 18.29 -10.96
CA LEU A 44 0.10 17.63 -10.14
C LEU A 44 0.43 16.16 -9.83
N LEU A 45 1.28 15.51 -10.61
CA LEU A 45 1.80 14.17 -10.33
C LEU A 45 3.07 14.20 -9.45
N ARG A 46 3.61 15.37 -9.11
CA ARG A 46 4.79 15.56 -8.23
C ARG A 46 4.42 16.28 -6.95
N ARG A 47 3.46 15.73 -6.21
CA ARG A 47 2.94 16.36 -5.00
C ARG A 47 3.89 16.17 -3.84
N LEU A 48 4.10 17.26 -3.09
CA LEU A 48 4.85 17.22 -1.83
C LEU A 48 4.06 16.49 -0.74
N ALA A 49 4.79 15.91 0.22
CA ALA A 49 4.18 15.35 1.41
C ALA A 49 3.45 16.42 2.21
N TYR A 50 2.30 16.08 2.78
CA TYR A 50 1.60 16.97 3.68
C TYR A 50 2.38 17.11 5.00
N PRO A 51 2.34 18.28 5.66
CA PRO A 51 2.86 18.43 7.01
C PRO A 51 2.17 17.44 7.96
N ALA A 52 2.97 16.71 8.73
CA ALA A 52 2.48 15.72 9.69
C ALA A 52 2.98 16.08 11.09
N SER A 53 2.07 16.02 12.08
CA SER A 53 2.43 16.18 13.48
C SER A 53 3.34 15.03 13.96
N PRO A 54 4.12 15.21 15.04
CA PRO A 54 5.02 14.15 15.55
C PRO A 54 4.31 12.80 15.75
N ARG A 55 3.15 12.82 16.43
CA ARG A 55 2.29 11.65 16.62
C ARG A 55 1.83 11.02 15.30
N ALA A 56 1.58 11.83 14.26
CA ALA A 56 1.19 11.31 12.96
C ALA A 56 2.38 10.66 12.24
N ARG A 57 3.58 11.21 12.36
CA ARG A 57 4.81 10.64 11.79
C ARG A 57 5.14 9.29 12.41
N GLU A 58 5.13 9.20 13.75
CA GLU A 58 5.34 7.93 14.47
C GLU A 58 4.36 6.85 14.02
N ALA A 59 3.08 7.19 13.92
CA ALA A 59 2.08 6.24 13.44
C ALA A 59 2.32 5.81 11.98
N LEU A 60 2.72 6.73 11.10
CA LEU A 60 3.04 6.42 9.71
C LEU A 60 4.30 5.55 9.61
N GLU A 61 5.32 5.80 10.42
CA GLU A 61 6.55 5.01 10.45
C GLU A 61 6.29 3.54 10.82
N VAL A 62 5.37 3.28 11.77
CA VAL A 62 4.93 1.92 12.09
C VAL A 62 4.30 1.24 10.87
N HIS A 63 3.33 1.89 10.22
CA HIS A 63 2.67 1.34 9.02
C HIS A 63 3.65 1.11 7.85
N ILE A 64 4.56 2.06 7.62
CA ILE A 64 5.58 1.94 6.57
C ILE A 64 6.50 0.76 6.86
N LYS A 65 6.96 0.61 8.11
CA LYS A 65 7.82 -0.51 8.50
C LYS A 65 7.13 -1.85 8.28
N GLU A 66 5.88 -2.00 8.74
CA GLU A 66 5.10 -3.23 8.51
C GLU A 66 4.99 -3.57 7.02
N LEU A 67 4.70 -2.58 6.17
CA LEU A 67 4.58 -2.81 4.72
C LEU A 67 5.92 -3.11 4.04
N VAL A 68 7.04 -2.60 4.57
CA VAL A 68 8.39 -2.97 4.10
C VAL A 68 8.72 -4.39 4.51
N ASP A 69 8.43 -4.77 5.76
CA ASP A 69 8.66 -6.13 6.27
C ASP A 69 7.81 -7.17 5.51
N LEU A 70 6.61 -6.78 5.06
CA LEU A 70 5.72 -7.58 4.22
C LEU A 70 6.12 -7.60 2.73
N GLY A 71 7.13 -6.82 2.31
CA GLY A 71 7.54 -6.71 0.91
C GLY A 71 6.58 -5.94 0.00
N VAL A 72 5.57 -5.26 0.56
CA VAL A 72 4.59 -4.44 -0.19
C VAL A 72 5.20 -3.10 -0.59
N LEU A 73 6.03 -2.51 0.30
CA LEU A 73 6.78 -1.30 0.02
C LEU A 73 8.28 -1.61 -0.06
N ARG A 74 8.99 -0.87 -0.90
CA ARG A 74 10.46 -0.90 -0.97
C ARG A 74 11.03 0.50 -0.96
N LYS A 75 12.23 0.64 -0.40
CA LYS A 75 13.00 1.87 -0.50
C LYS A 75 13.59 1.98 -1.90
N LEU A 76 13.44 3.16 -2.53
CA LEU A 76 14.12 3.47 -3.78
C LEU A 76 15.57 3.86 -3.50
N GLY A 77 16.50 3.42 -4.36
CA GLY A 77 17.92 3.74 -4.24
C GLY A 77 18.25 5.17 -4.69
N HIS A 78 19.40 5.70 -4.28
CA HIS A 78 19.84 7.06 -4.62
C HIS A 78 19.91 7.35 -6.13
N ASN A 79 20.11 6.31 -6.95
CA ASN A 79 20.22 6.43 -8.41
C ASN A 79 18.85 6.31 -9.13
N GLN A 80 17.75 6.10 -8.41
CA GLN A 80 16.41 5.95 -9.00
C GLN A 80 15.70 7.31 -9.01
N GLN A 81 15.35 7.78 -10.20
CA GLN A 81 14.56 9.00 -10.33
C GLN A 81 13.09 8.72 -9.99
N VAL A 82 12.52 9.59 -9.15
CA VAL A 82 11.08 9.55 -8.82
C VAL A 82 10.36 10.59 -9.66
N GLU A 83 9.56 10.13 -10.61
CA GLU A 83 8.85 11.03 -11.53
C GLU A 83 7.44 11.37 -11.06
N VAL A 84 6.86 10.51 -10.22
CA VAL A 84 5.51 10.62 -9.64
C VAL A 84 5.59 10.47 -8.13
N THR A 85 4.99 11.40 -7.40
CA THR A 85 4.85 11.38 -5.94
C THR A 85 3.42 11.66 -5.53
N THR A 86 2.90 10.83 -4.63
CA THR A 86 1.56 10.96 -4.07
C THR A 86 1.67 11.09 -2.55
N PRO A 87 1.01 12.07 -1.92
CA PRO A 87 1.15 12.29 -0.50
C PRO A 87 0.34 11.24 0.27
N VAL A 88 0.81 10.98 1.48
CA VAL A 88 0.19 10.05 2.41
C VAL A 88 -0.36 10.83 3.61
N ILE A 89 -1.54 10.41 4.08
CA ILE A 89 -2.20 10.97 5.26
C ILE A 89 -2.45 9.88 6.30
N LYS A 90 -2.51 10.30 7.57
CA LYS A 90 -2.86 9.44 8.70
C LYS A 90 -4.28 9.72 9.16
N THR A 91 -5.14 8.71 9.10
CA THR A 91 -6.52 8.76 9.60
C THR A 91 -6.64 7.97 10.92
N TRP A 92 -7.61 8.31 11.77
CA TRP A 92 -7.90 7.57 13.00
C TRP A 92 -9.32 7.02 12.93
N HIS A 93 -9.49 5.77 13.33
CA HIS A 93 -10.80 5.14 13.46
C HIS A 93 -10.78 4.18 14.64
N ASN A 94 -11.71 4.32 15.59
CA ASN A 94 -11.80 3.51 16.81
C ASN A 94 -10.46 3.37 17.56
N GLY A 95 -9.73 4.49 17.71
CA GLY A 95 -8.44 4.53 18.40
C GLY A 95 -7.26 3.94 17.62
N LYS A 96 -7.48 3.37 16.43
CA LYS A 96 -6.43 2.81 15.57
C LYS A 96 -6.08 3.78 14.44
N SER A 97 -4.79 3.93 14.14
CA SER A 97 -4.33 4.72 13.01
C SER A 97 -4.40 3.90 11.73
N ARG A 98 -4.60 4.57 10.60
CA ARG A 98 -4.48 3.98 9.26
C ARG A 98 -3.70 4.93 8.36
N MET A 99 -2.84 4.36 7.54
CA MET A 99 -2.16 5.07 6.46
C MET A 99 -3.04 5.08 5.21
N VAL A 100 -3.22 6.25 4.59
CA VAL A 100 -4.04 6.41 3.37
C VAL A 100 -3.25 7.23 2.36
N VAL A 101 -3.21 6.77 1.11
CA VAL A 101 -2.54 7.45 0.01
C VAL A 101 -3.56 8.28 -0.79
N ASP A 102 -3.24 9.53 -1.09
CA ASP A 102 -4.15 10.44 -1.80
C ASP A 102 -4.01 10.34 -3.32
N PHE A 103 -4.54 9.27 -3.91
CA PHE A 103 -4.41 8.98 -5.35
C PHE A 103 -5.23 9.85 -6.30
N ARG A 104 -6.01 10.83 -5.81
CA ARG A 104 -6.93 11.63 -6.66
C ARG A 104 -6.25 12.24 -7.88
N ALA A 105 -5.04 12.78 -7.69
CA ALA A 105 -4.24 13.33 -8.78
C ALA A 105 -3.86 12.24 -9.80
N LEU A 106 -3.31 11.12 -9.33
CA LEU A 106 -2.92 10.00 -10.19
C LEU A 106 -4.11 9.45 -10.99
N SER A 107 -5.24 9.23 -10.32
CA SER A 107 -6.47 8.71 -10.95
C SER A 107 -7.02 9.61 -12.06
N THR A 108 -6.75 10.92 -12.03
CA THR A 108 -7.15 11.83 -13.13
C THR A 108 -6.39 11.53 -14.43
N TYR A 109 -5.19 10.96 -14.30
CA TYR A 109 -4.32 10.65 -15.42
C TYR A 109 -4.26 9.17 -15.76
N THR A 110 -4.89 8.29 -14.98
CA THR A 110 -4.89 6.83 -15.23
C THR A 110 -6.01 6.47 -16.20
N ILE A 111 -5.68 5.66 -17.21
CA ILE A 111 -6.66 5.06 -18.13
C ILE A 111 -7.25 3.80 -17.46
N PRO A 112 -8.59 3.68 -17.33
CA PRO A 112 -9.24 2.51 -16.75
C PRO A 112 -9.01 1.20 -17.52
#